data_AF-A0A3L7T4U1-F1
#
_entry.id   AF-A0A3L7T4U1-F1
#
_cell.length_a   1.000
_cell.length_b   1.000
_cell.length_c   1.000
_cell.angle_alpha   90.00
_cell.angle_beta   90.00
_cell.angle_gamma   90.00
#
_symmetry.space_group_name_H-M   'P 1'
#
loop_
_entity.id
_entity.type
_entity.pdbx_description
1 polymer ?
#
loop_
_entity_poly.entity_id
_entity_poly.type
_entity_poly.pdbx_seq_one_letter_code
_entity_poly.pdbx_strand_id
1 'polypeptide(L)'
;MAMIACFDMDGGRGGFTNGFFAHGFDIDSSGGSDKASPANARVEPADRFAAGAPSVVPEDAPRPEHFPTGRTHAQIVALFAGKSQRREQGIARVLEDARAKGKPVDRFVACITYDSEFAPKTTNRRQLLELGIMVPASDSLPKSAADVHRCLWTILYGLARLGIYLTGTDGFDDRALLAKLCATILVEEINDIPPSADMSEFIDVDPIHSFVEDEASLSPDGLSGPFDFGSNDEDEEFGAQPRLDRDRLLPRPDRR
;
A
#
# COMPACT_ATOMS: atom_id res chain seq x y z
N MET A 1 1.84 10.47 13.99
CA MET A 1 2.50 9.72 12.88
C MET A 1 2.20 10.50 11.62
N ALA A 2 3.22 10.92 10.87
CA ALA A 2 2.98 11.65 9.62
C ALA A 2 2.59 10.64 8.54
N MET A 3 1.31 10.56 8.19
CA MET A 3 0.86 9.78 7.05
C MET A 3 1.27 10.50 5.77
N ILE A 4 2.22 9.93 5.03
CA ILE A 4 2.60 10.42 3.71
C ILE A 4 1.86 9.56 2.69
N ALA A 5 0.72 10.06 2.21
CA ALA A 5 0.13 9.54 0.98
C ALA A 5 0.99 10.03 -0.19
N CYS A 6 1.79 9.14 -0.78
CA CYS A 6 2.50 9.43 -2.02
C CYS A 6 1.52 9.28 -3.17
N PHE A 7 1.07 10.41 -3.73
CA PHE A 7 0.38 10.42 -5.02
C PHE A 7 1.43 10.35 -6.13
N ASP A 8 1.39 9.30 -6.94
CA ASP A 8 2.20 9.26 -8.15
C ASP A 8 1.53 10.13 -9.22
N MET A 9 2.24 11.14 -9.70
CA MET A 9 1.74 12.15 -10.64
C MET A 9 2.17 11.83 -12.08
N ASP A 10 2.05 10.57 -12.49
CA ASP A 10 2.25 10.23 -13.90
C ASP A 10 1.03 10.66 -14.72
N GLY A 11 1.20 11.80 -15.38
CA GLY A 11 0.21 12.48 -16.19
C GLY A 11 -0.31 11.63 -17.35
N GLY A 12 -1.38 10.90 -17.10
CA GLY A 12 -2.20 10.27 -18.13
C GLY A 12 -2.88 11.32 -19.01
N ARG A 13 -2.23 11.65 -20.14
CA ARG A 13 -2.88 12.26 -21.31
C ARG A 13 -3.90 11.28 -21.90
N GLY A 14 -5.07 11.15 -21.27
CA GLY A 14 -6.24 10.52 -21.85
C GLY A 14 -6.95 11.50 -22.78
N GLY A 15 -6.72 11.38 -24.09
CA GLY A 15 -7.39 12.19 -25.10
C GLY A 15 -8.91 11.99 -25.09
N PHE A 16 -9.64 13.09 -24.87
CA PHE A 16 -11.07 13.16 -25.14
C PHE A 16 -11.30 13.20 -26.66
N THR A 17 -11.79 12.11 -27.25
CA THR A 17 -12.42 12.16 -28.57
C THR A 17 -13.93 12.29 -28.40
N ASN A 18 -14.41 13.54 -28.49
CA ASN A 18 -15.80 13.84 -28.85
C ASN A 18 -15.99 13.51 -30.34
N GLY A 19 -17.05 12.78 -30.68
CA GLY A 19 -17.35 12.38 -32.05
C GLY A 19 -18.83 12.12 -32.29
N PHE A 20 -19.65 13.16 -32.14
CA PHE A 20 -20.97 13.24 -32.76
C PHE A 20 -20.77 13.67 -34.21
N PHE A 21 -21.09 12.84 -35.21
CA PHE A 21 -21.66 13.27 -36.50
C PHE A 21 -22.16 12.05 -37.29
N ALA A 22 -23.45 12.12 -37.63
CA ALA A 22 -24.08 11.28 -38.63
C ALA A 22 -23.76 11.81 -40.03
N HIS A 23 -23.37 10.93 -40.95
CA HIS A 23 -23.91 10.81 -42.31
C HIS A 23 -23.23 9.65 -43.05
N GLY A 24 -24.04 8.84 -43.73
CA GLY A 24 -23.60 7.65 -44.44
C GLY A 24 -22.86 7.92 -45.74
N PHE A 25 -22.06 6.94 -46.12
CA PHE A 25 -21.66 6.65 -47.49
C PHE A 25 -21.40 5.14 -47.59
N ASP A 26 -22.14 4.48 -48.47
CA ASP A 26 -21.85 3.13 -48.95
C ASP A 26 -20.65 3.13 -49.91
N ILE A 27 -20.04 1.95 -50.05
CA ILE A 27 -19.44 1.33 -51.26
C ILE A 27 -18.01 0.76 -51.09
N ASP A 28 -17.97 -0.55 -51.34
CA ASP A 28 -16.95 -1.45 -51.91
C ASP A 28 -15.89 -2.20 -51.08
N SER A 29 -16.21 -3.50 -50.95
CA SER A 29 -15.40 -4.72 -51.08
C SER A 29 -14.04 -4.63 -51.79
N SER A 30 -13.02 -5.18 -51.13
CA SER A 30 -12.17 -6.31 -51.58
C SER A 30 -10.94 -6.38 -50.66
N GLY A 31 -10.73 -7.47 -49.91
CA GLY A 31 -9.95 -8.62 -50.36
C GLY A 31 -8.55 -8.56 -49.74
N GLY A 32 -8.21 -9.46 -48.81
CA GLY A 32 -6.88 -9.42 -48.18
C GLY A 32 -6.60 -10.44 -47.09
N SER A 33 -6.39 -11.69 -47.52
CA SER A 33 -5.42 -12.66 -46.97
C SER A 33 -5.39 -12.96 -45.47
N ASP A 34 -5.89 -14.16 -45.16
CA ASP A 34 -5.47 -15.03 -44.07
C ASP A 34 -3.93 -15.12 -43.96
N LYS A 35 -3.37 -14.79 -42.79
CA LYS A 35 -2.14 -15.40 -42.29
C LYS A 35 -2.24 -15.66 -40.79
N ALA A 36 -2.12 -16.94 -40.47
CA ALA A 36 -2.09 -17.51 -39.15
C ALA A 36 -0.95 -16.96 -38.28
N SER A 37 -1.26 -16.70 -37.01
CA SER A 37 -0.49 -17.22 -35.88
C SER A 37 -1.26 -16.95 -34.58
N PRO A 38 -1.88 -17.95 -33.93
CA PRO A 38 -2.21 -17.84 -32.53
C PRO A 38 -0.91 -18.06 -31.77
N ALA A 39 -0.20 -16.98 -31.47
CA ALA A 39 0.69 -17.01 -30.33
C ALA A 39 -0.22 -17.27 -29.13
N ASN A 40 -0.27 -18.53 -28.69
CA ASN A 40 -0.67 -18.89 -27.34
C ASN A 40 0.33 -18.19 -26.41
N ALA A 41 0.11 -16.90 -26.18
CA ALA A 41 0.58 -16.24 -24.99
C ALA A 41 0.01 -17.09 -23.87
N ARG A 42 0.87 -17.86 -23.21
CA ARG A 42 0.62 -18.33 -21.87
C ARG A 42 0.19 -17.08 -21.12
N VAL A 43 -1.11 -16.95 -20.88
CA VAL A 43 -1.62 -16.07 -19.84
C VAL A 43 -1.02 -16.69 -18.59
N GLU A 44 0.15 -16.17 -18.20
CA GLU A 44 0.80 -16.48 -16.94
C GLU A 44 -0.32 -16.51 -15.89
N PRO A 45 -0.40 -17.59 -15.09
CA PRO A 45 -1.55 -17.86 -14.25
C PRO A 45 -1.86 -16.60 -13.45
N ALA A 46 -3.01 -15.99 -13.76
CA ALA A 46 -3.44 -14.70 -13.27
C ALA A 46 -3.03 -14.56 -11.81
N ASP A 47 -2.07 -13.65 -11.58
CA ASP A 47 -1.40 -13.47 -10.32
C ASP A 47 -2.47 -13.40 -9.22
N ARG A 48 -2.44 -14.32 -8.25
CA ARG A 48 -3.48 -14.37 -7.20
C ARG A 48 -3.48 -13.09 -6.36
N PHE A 49 -2.43 -12.27 -6.47
CA PHE A 49 -2.34 -10.92 -5.94
C PHE A 49 -3.11 -9.86 -6.74
N ALA A 50 -3.51 -10.13 -7.98
CA ALA A 50 -4.23 -9.19 -8.86
C ALA A 50 -5.64 -8.81 -8.38
N ALA A 51 -6.16 -9.45 -7.32
CA ALA A 51 -7.47 -9.09 -6.77
C ALA A 51 -7.46 -7.75 -5.98
N GLY A 52 -6.31 -7.13 -5.77
CA GLY A 52 -6.14 -5.88 -5.02
C GLY A 52 -5.21 -4.89 -5.72
N ALA A 53 -4.49 -4.10 -4.93
CA ALA A 53 -3.44 -3.24 -5.47
C ALA A 53 -2.37 -4.09 -6.19
N PRO A 54 -1.93 -3.69 -7.40
CA PRO A 54 -0.81 -4.34 -8.08
C PRO A 54 0.44 -4.33 -7.20
N SER A 55 1.03 -5.50 -6.97
CA SER A 55 2.21 -5.63 -6.12
C SER A 55 3.17 -6.69 -6.66
N VAL A 56 4.46 -6.43 -6.51
CA VAL A 56 5.55 -7.36 -6.78
C VAL A 56 6.04 -7.97 -5.46
N VAL A 57 6.15 -9.30 -5.44
CA VAL A 57 6.73 -10.04 -4.33
C VAL A 57 8.15 -10.47 -4.72
N PRO A 58 9.19 -10.13 -3.92
CA PRO A 58 10.56 -10.57 -4.17
C PRO A 58 10.68 -12.09 -4.25
N GLU A 59 11.59 -12.61 -5.10
CA GLU A 59 11.74 -14.06 -5.31
C GLU A 59 12.14 -14.81 -4.03
N ASP A 60 12.95 -14.18 -3.19
CA ASP A 60 13.42 -14.74 -1.92
C ASP A 60 12.39 -14.61 -0.78
N ALA A 61 11.28 -13.91 -1.01
CA ALA A 61 10.22 -13.78 -0.02
C ALA A 61 9.44 -15.10 0.12
N PRO A 62 8.79 -15.33 1.27
CA PRO A 62 7.87 -16.46 1.40
C PRO A 62 6.82 -16.47 0.27
N ARG A 63 6.39 -17.64 -0.17
CA ARG A 63 5.40 -17.71 -1.27
C ARG A 63 4.01 -17.31 -0.75
N PRO A 64 3.31 -16.33 -1.36
CA PRO A 64 1.98 -15.90 -0.92
C PRO A 64 0.94 -17.03 -0.81
N GLU A 65 1.10 -18.07 -1.62
CA GLU A 65 0.23 -19.27 -1.61
C GLU A 65 0.21 -20.00 -0.27
N HIS A 66 1.25 -19.84 0.56
CA HIS A 66 1.33 -20.44 1.89
C HIS A 66 0.62 -19.61 2.97
N PHE A 67 0.13 -18.41 2.62
CA PHE A 67 -0.50 -17.44 3.52
C PHE A 67 -1.84 -16.98 2.95
N PRO A 68 -2.80 -17.91 2.75
CA PRO A 68 -4.04 -17.61 2.05
C PRO A 68 -4.96 -16.67 2.85
N THR A 69 -5.73 -15.89 2.12
CA THR A 69 -6.88 -15.16 2.65
C THR A 69 -8.05 -16.11 2.90
N GLY A 70 -8.90 -15.81 3.90
CA GLY A 70 -10.13 -16.57 4.12
C GLY A 70 -11.18 -16.41 3.00
N ARG A 71 -10.99 -15.43 2.10
CA ARG A 71 -11.82 -15.20 0.91
C ARG A 71 -11.14 -15.65 -0.38
N THR A 72 -11.97 -16.05 -1.33
CA THR A 72 -11.55 -16.33 -2.71
C THR A 72 -11.20 -15.05 -3.47
N HIS A 73 -10.41 -15.17 -4.53
CA HIS A 73 -10.05 -14.04 -5.40
C HIS A 73 -11.29 -13.28 -5.91
N ALA A 74 -12.31 -14.00 -6.41
CA ALA A 74 -13.55 -13.38 -6.91
C ALA A 74 -14.31 -12.60 -5.82
N GLN A 75 -14.32 -13.09 -4.57
CA GLN A 75 -14.94 -12.39 -3.44
C GLN A 75 -14.19 -11.11 -3.07
N ILE A 76 -12.86 -11.11 -3.18
CA ILE A 76 -12.03 -9.92 -2.91
C ILE A 76 -12.25 -8.88 -4.01
N VAL A 77 -12.23 -9.29 -5.29
CA VAL A 77 -12.56 -8.40 -6.42
C VAL A 77 -13.94 -7.77 -6.25
N ALA A 78 -14.96 -8.58 -5.90
CA ALA A 78 -16.31 -8.07 -5.67
C ALA A 78 -16.39 -7.09 -4.49
N LEU A 79 -15.65 -7.36 -3.40
CA LEU A 79 -15.55 -6.47 -2.24
C LEU A 79 -14.99 -5.10 -2.65
N PHE A 80 -13.86 -5.08 -3.35
CA PHE A 80 -13.23 -3.82 -3.75
C PHE A 80 -14.04 -3.10 -4.83
N ALA A 81 -14.64 -3.81 -5.79
CA ALA A 81 -15.55 -3.20 -6.76
C ALA A 81 -16.71 -2.47 -6.08
N GLY A 82 -17.29 -3.05 -5.02
CA GLY A 82 -18.33 -2.40 -4.22
C GLY A 82 -17.84 -1.15 -3.49
N LYS A 83 -16.60 -1.15 -2.97
CA LYS A 83 -15.97 0.03 -2.36
C LYS A 83 -15.71 1.12 -3.40
N SER A 84 -15.12 0.77 -4.54
CA SER A 84 -14.86 1.69 -5.66
C SER A 84 -16.14 2.32 -6.18
N GLN A 85 -17.22 1.56 -6.35
CA GLN A 85 -18.51 2.11 -6.77
C GLN A 85 -19.05 3.16 -5.77
N ARG A 86 -18.96 2.90 -4.46
CA ARG A 86 -19.39 3.85 -3.43
C ARG A 86 -18.55 5.13 -3.46
N ARG A 87 -17.23 5.00 -3.63
CA ARG A 87 -16.32 6.13 -3.80
C ARG A 87 -16.68 6.98 -5.01
N GLU A 88 -16.92 6.36 -6.17
CA GLU A 88 -17.32 7.07 -7.39
C GLU A 88 -18.64 7.83 -7.24
N GLN A 89 -19.63 7.23 -6.57
CA GLN A 89 -20.88 7.91 -6.24
C GLN A 89 -20.66 9.11 -5.31
N GLY A 90 -19.75 9.00 -4.34
CA GLY A 90 -19.36 10.07 -3.47
C GLY A 90 -18.70 11.24 -4.20
N ILE A 91 -17.73 10.94 -5.06
CA ILE A 91 -17.04 11.94 -5.90
C ILE A 91 -18.03 12.65 -6.83
N ALA A 92 -18.97 11.92 -7.44
CA ALA A 92 -20.00 12.50 -8.28
C ALA A 92 -20.86 13.54 -7.52
N ARG A 93 -21.23 13.25 -6.27
CA ARG A 93 -21.96 14.21 -5.42
C ARG A 93 -21.14 15.47 -5.12
N VAL A 94 -19.84 15.32 -4.84
CA VAL A 94 -18.96 16.49 -4.63
C VAL A 94 -18.92 17.38 -5.87
N LEU A 95 -18.82 16.79 -7.07
CA LEU A 95 -18.84 17.51 -8.35
C LEU A 95 -20.18 18.21 -8.60
N GLU A 96 -21.29 17.54 -8.34
CA GLU A 96 -22.64 18.09 -8.49
C GLU A 96 -22.88 19.27 -7.54
N ASP A 97 -22.52 19.11 -6.26
CA ASP A 97 -22.64 20.17 -5.24
C ASP A 97 -21.79 21.40 -5.58
N ALA A 98 -20.56 21.18 -6.07
CA ALA A 98 -19.68 22.24 -6.50
C ALA A 98 -20.26 23.02 -7.71
N ARG A 99 -20.82 22.30 -8.69
CA ARG A 99 -21.52 22.89 -9.84
C ARG A 99 -22.75 23.67 -9.41
N ALA A 100 -23.57 23.14 -8.49
CA ALA A 100 -24.78 23.80 -7.99
C ALA A 100 -24.46 25.12 -7.26
N LYS A 101 -23.29 25.21 -6.62
CA LYS A 101 -22.78 26.42 -5.96
C LYS A 101 -22.10 27.41 -6.91
N GLY A 102 -22.09 27.14 -8.22
CA GLY A 102 -21.43 27.98 -9.23
C GLY A 102 -19.90 27.94 -9.17
N LYS A 103 -19.32 26.92 -8.53
CA LYS A 103 -17.87 26.74 -8.35
C LYS A 103 -17.47 25.35 -8.84
N PRO A 104 -17.48 25.08 -10.16
CA PRO A 104 -17.09 23.77 -10.67
C PRO A 104 -15.64 23.47 -10.26
N VAL A 105 -15.39 22.26 -9.76
CA VAL A 105 -14.04 21.77 -9.43
C VAL A 105 -13.64 20.65 -10.38
N ASP A 106 -12.33 20.47 -10.53
CA ASP A 106 -11.79 19.34 -11.26
C ASP A 106 -12.06 18.02 -10.52
N ARG A 107 -12.15 16.92 -11.27
CA ARG A 107 -12.38 15.58 -10.71
C ARG A 107 -11.28 15.18 -9.71
N PHE A 108 -10.02 15.52 -9.98
CA PHE A 108 -8.91 15.24 -9.07
C PHE A 108 -9.10 15.91 -7.70
N VAL A 109 -9.50 17.19 -7.70
CA VAL A 109 -9.82 17.92 -6.46
C VAL A 109 -11.02 17.27 -5.75
N ALA A 110 -12.05 16.89 -6.50
CA ALA A 110 -13.20 16.19 -5.93
C ALA A 110 -12.84 14.83 -5.31
N CYS A 111 -11.89 14.08 -5.90
CA CYS A 111 -11.34 12.85 -5.32
C CYS A 111 -10.68 13.12 -3.98
N ILE A 112 -9.75 14.09 -3.92
CA ILE A 112 -9.05 14.45 -2.67
C ILE A 112 -10.05 14.88 -1.60
N THR A 113 -11.00 15.76 -1.95
CA THR A 113 -12.04 16.22 -1.03
C THR A 113 -12.88 15.05 -0.53
N TYR A 114 -13.34 14.15 -1.42
CA TYR A 114 -14.10 12.98 -1.01
C TYR A 114 -13.29 12.07 -0.06
N ASP A 115 -12.09 11.69 -0.48
CA ASP A 115 -11.24 10.75 0.26
C ASP A 115 -10.81 11.30 1.62
N SER A 116 -10.59 12.62 1.74
CA SER A 116 -10.14 13.25 2.98
C SER A 116 -11.28 13.56 3.95
N GLU A 117 -12.44 13.99 3.44
CA GLU A 117 -13.52 14.55 4.26
C GLU A 117 -14.73 13.61 4.39
N PHE A 118 -15.01 12.79 3.38
CA PHE A 118 -16.29 12.07 3.26
C PHE A 118 -16.15 10.55 3.20
N ALA A 119 -14.96 10.02 2.94
CA ALA A 119 -14.72 8.59 2.95
C ALA A 119 -15.08 8.00 4.33
N PRO A 120 -15.75 6.83 4.39
CA PRO A 120 -16.06 6.18 5.65
C PRO A 120 -14.79 5.90 6.47
N LYS A 121 -14.85 6.07 7.78
CA LYS A 121 -13.76 5.68 8.68
C LYS A 121 -13.72 4.17 8.90
N THR A 122 -12.51 3.60 8.96
CA THR A 122 -12.27 2.18 9.24
C THR A 122 -10.92 2.00 9.94
N THR A 123 -10.50 0.75 10.13
CA THR A 123 -9.14 0.39 10.55
C THR A 123 -8.58 -0.69 9.64
N ASN A 124 -7.25 -0.74 9.53
CA ASN A 124 -6.57 -1.81 8.77
C ASN A 124 -6.92 -3.20 9.31
N ARG A 125 -7.09 -3.36 10.64
CA ARG A 125 -7.60 -4.60 11.25
C ARG A 125 -8.96 -4.99 10.69
N ARG A 126 -9.91 -4.05 10.58
CA ARG A 126 -11.25 -4.33 10.06
C ARG A 126 -11.21 -4.68 8.57
N GLN A 127 -10.41 -3.97 7.78
CA GLN A 127 -10.24 -4.28 6.35
C GLN A 127 -9.61 -5.66 6.14
N LEU A 128 -8.61 -6.06 6.93
CA LEU A 128 -8.04 -7.41 6.90
C LEU A 128 -9.09 -8.49 7.24
N LEU A 129 -9.94 -8.25 8.23
CA LEU A 129 -11.06 -9.14 8.54
C LEU A 129 -12.06 -9.24 7.38
N GLU A 130 -12.30 -8.16 6.64
CA GLU A 130 -13.11 -8.18 5.41
C GLU A 130 -12.45 -9.04 4.31
N LEU A 131 -11.13 -9.23 4.32
CA LEU A 131 -10.44 -10.20 3.45
C LEU A 131 -10.46 -11.64 3.99
N GLY A 132 -11.03 -11.84 5.18
CA GLY A 132 -10.99 -13.12 5.89
C GLY A 132 -9.63 -13.42 6.52
N ILE A 133 -8.81 -12.40 6.77
CA ILE A 133 -7.55 -12.52 7.50
C ILE A 133 -7.83 -12.24 8.97
N MET A 134 -7.58 -13.25 9.80
CA MET A 134 -7.73 -13.12 11.25
C MET A 134 -6.51 -12.42 11.84
N VAL A 135 -6.74 -11.30 12.52
CA VAL A 135 -5.72 -10.54 13.23
C VAL A 135 -5.86 -10.79 14.73
N PRO A 136 -4.83 -11.34 15.42
CA PRO A 136 -4.89 -11.56 16.86
C PRO A 136 -5.02 -10.24 17.62
N ALA A 137 -5.55 -10.28 18.84
CA ALA A 137 -5.42 -9.11 19.73
C ALA A 137 -3.96 -9.02 20.23
N SER A 138 -3.54 -7.83 20.62
CA SER A 138 -2.15 -7.56 21.01
C SER A 138 -1.70 -8.36 22.24
N ASP A 139 -2.64 -8.76 23.10
CA ASP A 139 -2.45 -9.57 24.30
C ASP A 139 -2.53 -11.09 24.05
N SER A 140 -2.88 -11.51 22.84
CA SER A 140 -3.17 -12.90 22.48
C SER A 140 -2.39 -13.36 21.24
N LEU A 141 -1.14 -12.91 21.12
CA LEU A 141 -0.26 -13.31 20.04
C LEU A 141 0.07 -14.82 20.09
N PRO A 142 0.28 -15.47 18.93
CA PRO A 142 0.67 -16.88 18.90
C PRO A 142 1.95 -17.15 19.71
N LYS A 143 2.00 -18.31 20.39
CA LYS A 143 3.12 -18.68 21.25
C LYS A 143 4.29 -19.27 20.47
N SER A 144 4.03 -20.04 19.42
CA SER A 144 5.09 -20.67 18.62
C SER A 144 5.67 -19.67 17.61
N ALA A 145 6.98 -19.77 17.34
CA ALA A 145 7.63 -18.92 16.35
C ALA A 145 7.08 -19.14 14.93
N ALA A 146 6.76 -20.40 14.58
CA ALA A 146 6.18 -20.74 13.29
C ALA A 146 4.78 -20.12 13.08
N ASP A 147 3.95 -20.08 14.12
CA ASP A 147 2.62 -19.47 14.03
C ASP A 147 2.69 -17.94 13.99
N VAL A 148 3.64 -17.34 14.73
CA VAL A 148 3.93 -15.90 14.63
C VAL A 148 4.35 -15.54 13.21
N HIS A 149 5.32 -16.25 12.65
CA HIS A 149 5.80 -16.04 11.29
C HIS A 149 4.65 -16.16 10.28
N ARG A 150 3.85 -17.22 10.38
CA ARG A 150 2.68 -17.42 9.51
C ARG A 150 1.67 -16.28 9.62
N CYS A 151 1.34 -15.87 10.84
CA CYS A 151 0.40 -14.80 11.09
C CYS A 151 0.90 -13.46 10.53
N LEU A 152 2.16 -13.12 10.80
CA LEU A 152 2.82 -11.92 10.31
C LEU A 152 2.76 -11.85 8.78
N TRP A 153 3.27 -12.88 8.08
CA TRP A 153 3.29 -12.86 6.62
C TRP A 153 1.89 -12.86 5.99
N THR A 154 0.90 -13.50 6.62
CA THR A 154 -0.50 -13.41 6.19
C THR A 154 -1.01 -11.96 6.27
N ILE A 155 -0.67 -11.24 7.34
CA ILE A 155 -1.02 -9.83 7.51
C ILE A 155 -0.28 -8.96 6.48
N LEU A 156 1.03 -9.16 6.28
CA LEU A 156 1.83 -8.40 5.31
C LEU A 156 1.27 -8.53 3.88
N TYR A 157 0.93 -9.75 3.45
CA TYR A 157 0.29 -9.93 2.14
C TYR A 157 -1.13 -9.35 2.10
N GLY A 158 -1.87 -9.40 3.20
CA GLY A 158 -3.17 -8.76 3.33
C GLY A 158 -3.12 -7.25 3.15
N LEU A 159 -2.15 -6.60 3.81
CA LEU A 159 -1.90 -5.16 3.70
C LEU A 159 -1.49 -4.78 2.28
N ALA A 160 -0.59 -5.55 1.65
CA ALA A 160 -0.18 -5.31 0.27
C ALA A 160 -1.38 -5.36 -0.70
N ARG A 161 -2.35 -6.27 -0.50
CA ARG A 161 -3.59 -6.30 -1.29
C ARG A 161 -4.46 -5.07 -1.09
N LEU A 162 -4.40 -4.44 0.07
CA LEU A 162 -5.06 -3.17 0.37
C LEU A 162 -4.29 -1.96 -0.18
N GLY A 163 -3.13 -2.16 -0.83
CA GLY A 163 -2.27 -1.08 -1.31
C GLY A 163 -1.41 -0.45 -0.21
N ILE A 164 -1.22 -1.14 0.91
CA ILE A 164 -0.47 -0.67 2.08
C ILE A 164 0.83 -1.47 2.20
N TYR A 165 1.94 -0.76 2.23
CA TYR A 165 3.28 -1.32 2.26
C TYR A 165 4.02 -0.85 3.52
N LEU A 166 4.88 -1.70 4.08
CA LEU A 166 5.66 -1.37 5.26
C LEU A 166 7.11 -1.05 4.88
N THR A 167 7.73 -0.17 5.67
CA THR A 167 9.17 0.12 5.66
C THR A 167 9.71 0.20 7.08
N GLY A 168 11.04 0.17 7.25
CA GLY A 168 11.65 0.32 8.57
C GLY A 168 11.43 -0.91 9.46
N THR A 169 11.37 -2.11 8.89
CA THR A 169 11.07 -3.34 9.64
C THR A 169 12.30 -4.11 10.11
N ASP A 170 13.49 -3.75 9.64
CA ASP A 170 14.74 -4.49 9.86
C ASP A 170 15.19 -4.57 11.34
N GLY A 171 14.72 -3.63 12.18
CA GLY A 171 14.98 -3.59 13.62
C GLY A 171 14.10 -4.53 14.46
N PHE A 172 13.12 -5.20 13.86
CA PHE A 172 12.17 -6.05 14.58
C PHE A 172 12.40 -7.53 14.27
N ASP A 173 12.25 -8.41 15.25
CA ASP A 173 11.96 -9.82 14.96
C ASP A 173 10.47 -9.99 14.57
N ASP A 174 10.07 -11.17 14.11
CA ASP A 174 8.70 -11.40 13.65
C ASP A 174 7.66 -11.19 14.76
N ARG A 175 8.02 -11.48 16.02
CA ARG A 175 7.11 -11.33 17.17
C ARG A 175 6.93 -9.87 17.54
N ALA A 176 8.01 -9.11 17.60
CA ALA A 176 8.02 -7.70 17.92
C ALA A 176 7.29 -6.90 16.82
N LEU A 177 7.52 -7.22 15.55
CA LEU A 177 6.82 -6.60 14.43
C LEU A 177 5.31 -6.89 14.50
N LEU A 178 4.93 -8.17 14.68
CA LEU A 178 3.52 -8.55 14.81
C LEU A 178 2.84 -7.85 16.00
N ALA A 179 3.53 -7.76 17.14
CA ALA A 179 3.02 -7.07 18.32
C ALA A 179 2.77 -5.59 18.04
N LYS A 180 3.73 -4.90 17.41
CA LYS A 180 3.62 -3.48 17.04
C LYS A 180 2.49 -3.22 16.05
N LEU A 181 2.37 -4.08 15.03
CA LEU A 181 1.26 -4.03 14.08
C LEU A 181 -0.09 -4.16 14.80
N CYS A 182 -0.25 -5.20 15.62
CA CYS A 182 -1.52 -5.49 16.29
C CYS A 182 -1.93 -4.44 17.33
N ALA A 183 -0.97 -3.84 18.04
CA ALA A 183 -1.20 -2.91 19.14
C ALA A 183 -1.37 -1.45 18.71
N THR A 184 -0.73 -1.04 17.60
CA THR A 184 -0.66 0.37 17.21
C THR A 184 -1.18 0.58 15.80
N ILE A 185 -0.52 -0.01 14.80
CA ILE A 185 -0.75 0.34 13.39
C ILE A 185 -2.12 -0.16 12.90
N LEU A 186 -2.49 -1.40 13.21
CA LEU A 186 -3.72 -1.99 12.67
C LEU A 186 -5.00 -1.47 13.32
N VAL A 187 -4.89 -0.79 14.47
CA VAL A 187 -6.03 -0.24 15.22
C VAL A 187 -6.25 1.24 14.97
N GLU A 188 -5.32 1.90 14.27
CA GLU A 188 -5.44 3.30 13.88
C GLU A 188 -6.65 3.52 12.95
N GLU A 189 -7.37 4.61 13.17
CA GLU A 189 -8.52 5.00 12.36
C GLU A 189 -8.03 5.69 11.08
N ILE A 190 -8.45 5.14 9.94
CA ILE A 190 -8.09 5.61 8.61
C ILE A 190 -9.34 5.79 7.74
N ASN A 191 -9.19 6.45 6.59
CA ASN A 191 -10.24 6.53 5.58
C ASN A 191 -10.30 5.21 4.77
N ASP A 192 -11.49 4.64 4.59
CA ASP A 192 -11.72 3.40 3.84
C ASP A 192 -11.70 3.64 2.32
N ILE A 193 -10.51 3.92 1.79
CA ILE A 193 -10.30 4.14 0.37
C ILE A 193 -9.99 2.78 -0.29
N PRO A 194 -10.70 2.39 -1.37
CA PRO A 194 -10.40 1.15 -2.08
C PRO A 194 -8.99 1.19 -2.70
N PRO A 195 -8.29 0.04 -2.77
CA PRO A 195 -6.99 -0.04 -3.43
C PRO A 195 -7.11 0.34 -4.92
N SER A 196 -6.14 1.09 -5.43
CA SER A 196 -5.98 1.43 -6.84
C SER A 196 -4.52 1.28 -7.26
N ALA A 197 -4.26 1.21 -8.58
CA ALA A 197 -2.89 1.18 -9.10
C ALA A 197 -2.15 2.51 -8.83
N ASP A 198 -2.88 3.62 -8.86
CA ASP A 198 -2.32 4.97 -8.77
C ASP A 198 -2.06 5.44 -7.33
N MET A 199 -2.45 4.66 -6.33
CA MET A 199 -2.37 5.06 -4.92
C MET A 199 -1.82 3.92 -4.08
N SER A 200 -0.66 4.16 -3.46
CA SER A 200 -0.02 3.25 -2.53
C SER A 200 0.30 3.98 -1.23
N GLU A 201 -0.02 3.36 -0.10
CA GLU A 201 0.29 3.87 1.22
C GLU A 201 1.56 3.19 1.74
N PHE A 202 2.45 3.98 2.34
CA PHE A 202 3.66 3.49 3.00
C PHE A 202 3.61 3.81 4.48
N ILE A 203 3.73 2.78 5.31
CA ILE A 203 3.80 2.91 6.76
C ILE A 203 5.23 2.60 7.18
N ASP A 204 5.92 3.64 7.62
CA ASP A 204 7.20 3.47 8.31
C ASP A 204 6.95 2.96 9.74
N VAL A 205 7.41 1.74 9.99
CA VAL A 205 7.24 1.09 11.28
C VAL A 205 8.19 1.67 12.32
N ASP A 206 9.31 2.29 11.93
CA ASP A 206 10.30 2.82 12.89
C ASP A 206 10.76 4.26 12.59
N PRO A 207 9.88 5.25 12.80
CA PRO A 207 10.17 6.62 12.40
C PRO A 207 11.28 7.29 13.22
N ILE A 208 11.77 6.69 14.31
CA ILE A 208 12.76 7.33 15.19
C ILE A 208 14.17 7.23 14.60
N HIS A 209 14.47 6.20 13.81
CA HIS A 209 15.79 6.08 13.19
C HIS A 209 16.01 7.00 11.98
N SER A 210 14.96 7.59 11.40
CA SER A 210 15.11 8.50 10.25
C SER A 210 15.56 9.92 10.62
N PHE A 211 15.48 10.33 11.89
CA PHE A 211 15.79 11.71 12.30
C PHE A 211 17.12 11.87 13.07
N VAL A 212 17.75 10.77 13.50
CA VAL A 212 18.97 10.84 14.34
C VAL A 212 20.25 10.89 13.50
N GLU A 213 20.20 10.66 12.19
CA GLU A 213 21.39 10.68 11.34
C GLU A 213 21.91 12.08 10.98
N ASP A 214 21.19 13.18 11.28
CA ASP A 214 21.61 14.54 10.88
C ASP A 214 21.89 15.52 12.03
N GLU A 215 21.45 15.26 13.27
CA GLU A 215 21.73 16.14 14.42
C GLU A 215 23.18 16.03 14.93
N ALA A 216 23.91 14.96 14.60
CA ALA A 216 25.34 14.84 14.90
C ALA A 216 26.23 15.74 14.00
N SER A 217 25.66 16.35 12.94
CA SER A 217 26.37 17.30 12.08
C SER A 217 26.14 18.77 12.47
N LEU A 218 25.20 19.05 13.38
CA LEU A 218 24.93 20.36 13.94
C LEU A 218 25.52 20.47 15.35
N SER A 219 26.84 20.30 15.50
CA SER A 219 27.55 20.92 16.64
C SER A 219 27.68 22.41 16.35
N PRO A 220 26.91 23.32 17.00
CA PRO A 220 27.06 24.74 16.81
C PRO A 220 28.05 25.35 17.82
N ASP A 221 28.95 24.55 18.40
CA ASP A 221 29.85 25.02 19.46
C ASP A 221 31.32 24.86 19.06
N GLY A 222 31.85 25.96 18.49
CA GLY A 222 33.27 26.29 18.54
C GLY A 222 33.75 26.59 19.98
N LEU A 223 33.40 25.72 20.93
CA LEU A 223 33.83 25.77 22.33
C LEU A 223 34.52 24.46 22.71
N SER A 224 35.62 24.18 22.03
CA SER A 224 36.68 23.31 22.54
C SER A 224 37.35 24.02 23.74
N GLY A 225 36.74 23.90 24.92
CA GLY A 225 37.34 24.34 26.18
C GLY A 225 38.35 23.30 26.71
N PRO A 226 39.43 23.71 27.40
CA PRO A 226 40.55 22.84 27.80
C PRO A 226 40.29 21.98 29.06
N PHE A 227 39.04 21.62 29.34
CA PHE A 227 38.70 20.75 30.47
C PHE A 227 38.37 19.34 29.99
N ASP A 228 39.42 18.62 29.60
CA ASP A 228 39.39 17.20 29.29
C ASP A 228 39.57 16.41 30.61
N PHE A 229 38.46 16.17 31.31
CA PHE A 229 38.43 15.25 32.45
C PHE A 229 38.02 13.89 31.94
N GLY A 230 39.01 13.05 31.67
CA GLY A 230 38.81 11.67 31.23
C GLY A 230 37.86 10.91 32.16
N SER A 231 36.71 10.52 31.62
CA SER A 231 35.98 9.35 32.10
C SER A 231 36.34 8.19 31.19
N ASN A 232 37.07 7.25 31.79
CA ASN A 232 37.39 5.95 31.26
C ASN A 232 36.16 5.07 31.44
N ASP A 233 35.07 5.43 30.76
CA ASP A 233 33.85 4.63 30.71
C ASP A 233 34.08 3.56 29.64
N GLU A 234 34.28 2.34 30.11
CA GLU A 234 34.29 1.14 29.29
C GLU A 234 32.92 1.05 28.62
N ASP A 235 32.82 1.58 27.40
CA ASP A 235 31.67 1.42 26.52
C ASP A 235 31.44 -0.08 26.35
N GLU A 236 30.54 -0.64 27.17
CA GLU A 236 29.96 -1.96 26.95
C GLU A 236 29.35 -1.92 25.56
N GLU A 237 30.11 -2.45 24.60
CA GLU A 237 29.72 -2.68 23.22
C GLU A 237 28.50 -3.60 23.24
N PHE A 238 27.32 -3.00 23.42
CA PHE A 238 26.03 -3.68 23.35
C PHE A 238 25.98 -4.32 21.97
N GLY A 239 26.31 -5.62 21.93
CA GLY A 239 26.50 -6.36 20.69
C GLY A 239 25.34 -6.12 19.76
N ALA A 240 25.60 -5.35 18.70
CA ALA A 240 24.59 -4.99 17.73
C ALA A 240 24.02 -6.29 17.16
N GLN A 241 22.75 -6.57 17.45
CA GLN A 241 22.13 -7.73 16.86
C GLN A 241 22.15 -7.56 15.34
N PRO A 242 22.51 -8.62 14.58
CA PRO A 242 22.53 -8.55 13.14
C PRO A 242 21.14 -8.14 12.66
N ARG A 243 21.07 -6.97 12.01
CA ARG A 243 19.83 -6.45 11.44
C ARG A 243 19.33 -7.45 10.40
N LEU A 244 18.08 -7.87 10.56
CA LEU A 244 17.42 -8.70 9.57
C LEU A 244 17.14 -7.80 8.38
N ASP A 245 17.68 -8.11 7.21
CA ASP A 245 17.31 -7.43 5.95
C ASP A 245 15.93 -7.95 5.51
N ARG A 246 14.88 -7.55 6.25
CA ARG A 246 13.48 -7.98 6.01
C ARG A 246 12.83 -7.08 4.97
N ASP A 247 13.16 -5.79 4.96
CA ASP A 247 12.57 -4.83 4.03
C ASP A 247 12.75 -5.23 2.57
N ARG A 248 13.86 -5.88 2.20
CA ARG A 248 14.04 -6.42 0.83
C ARG A 248 13.08 -7.55 0.47
N LEU A 249 12.49 -8.24 1.45
CA LEU A 249 11.59 -9.38 1.27
C LEU A 249 10.11 -8.96 1.27
N LEU A 250 9.81 -7.72 1.65
CA LEU A 250 8.44 -7.25 1.73
C LEU A 250 7.83 -7.05 0.33
N PRO A 251 6.51 -7.27 0.17
CA PRO A 251 5.81 -6.87 -1.05
C PRO A 251 6.04 -5.38 -1.35
N ARG A 252 6.10 -5.03 -2.64
CA ARG A 252 6.25 -3.66 -3.12
C ARG A 252 5.16 -3.34 -4.16
N PRO A 253 4.78 -2.06 -4.35
CA PRO A 253 3.86 -1.72 -5.42
C PRO A 253 4.47 -2.02 -6.80
N ASP A 254 3.64 -2.50 -7.72
CA ASP A 254 4.06 -2.68 -9.12
C ASP A 254 3.92 -1.34 -9.87
N ARG A 255 5.06 -0.73 -10.23
CA ARG A 255 5.12 0.61 -10.87
C ARG A 255 5.43 0.55 -12.37
N ARG A 256 4.92 -0.47 -13.06
CA ARG A 256 5.17 -0.67 -14.50
C ARG A 256 4.27 0.16 -15.39
#